data_AF-A0A836QF38-F1
#
_entry.id   AF-A0A836QF38-F1
#
_cell.length_a   1.000
_cell.length_b   1.000
_cell.length_c   1.000
_cell.angle_alpha   90.00
_cell.angle_beta   90.00
_cell.angle_gamma   90.00
#
_symmetry.space_group_name_H-M   'P 1'
#
loop_
_entity.id
_entity.type
_entity.pdbx_description
1 polymer ?
#
loop_
_entity_poly.entity_id
_entity_poly.type
_entity_poly.pdbx_seq_one_letter_code
_entity_poly.pdbx_strand_id
1 'polypeptide(L)'
;MDKPYSVRAVRCDHRSSDEEVYESLVRATAPLTRAWEKLQKADRIVLKFNMAHTKILNFEGRRQELVDDATCRAVLRLLRERTSAV
;
A
#
# COMPACT_ATOMS: atom_id res chain seq x y z
N MET A 1 4.17 -26.93 -9.63
CA MET A 1 3.87 -25.95 -10.68
C MET A 1 3.62 -24.62 -9.99
N ASP A 2 4.55 -23.68 -10.08
CA ASP A 2 4.34 -22.37 -9.47
C ASP A 2 3.24 -21.62 -10.23
N LYS A 3 2.26 -21.10 -9.49
CA LYS A 3 1.19 -20.29 -10.09
C LYS A 3 1.82 -18.99 -10.62
N PRO A 4 1.41 -18.50 -11.81
CA PRO A 4 1.95 -17.28 -12.41
C PRO A 4 1.66 -16.00 -11.59
N TYR A 5 0.84 -16.12 -10.54
CA TYR A 5 0.45 -15.06 -9.62
C TYR A 5 0.51 -15.60 -8.19
N SER A 6 1.01 -14.77 -7.27
CA SER A 6 1.02 -15.04 -5.84
C SER A 6 0.41 -13.88 -5.08
N VAL A 7 -0.37 -14.19 -4.06
CA VAL A 7 -0.82 -13.22 -3.05
C VAL A 7 0.18 -13.27 -1.91
N ARG A 8 0.63 -12.09 -1.47
CA ARG A 8 1.51 -11.94 -0.30
C ARG A 8 0.80 -11.11 0.75
N ALA A 9 0.87 -11.57 1.99
CA ALA A 9 0.42 -10.84 3.15
C ALA A 9 1.53 -10.85 4.20
N VAL A 10 1.62 -9.77 4.96
CA VAL A 10 2.50 -9.67 6.13
C VAL A 10 1.64 -9.27 7.32
N ARG A 11 2.05 -9.66 8.52
CA ARG A 11 1.43 -9.15 9.74
C ARG A 11 1.72 -7.65 9.87
N CYS A 12 0.68 -6.87 10.13
CA CYS A 12 0.73 -5.46 10.51
C CYS A 12 -0.26 -5.28 11.66
N ASP A 13 0.17 -4.69 12.77
CA ASP A 13 -0.73 -4.44 13.89
C ASP A 13 -1.62 -3.23 13.58
N HIS A 14 -2.87 -3.23 14.03
CA HIS A 14 -3.76 -2.08 13.83
C HIS A 14 -3.27 -0.85 14.61
N ARG A 15 -2.45 -1.06 15.66
CA ARG A 15 -1.82 0.00 16.47
C ARG A 15 -0.46 0.45 15.95
N SER A 16 0.02 -0.12 14.85
CA SER A 16 1.31 0.25 14.26
C SER A 16 1.39 1.75 13.96
N SER A 17 2.54 2.35 14.15
CA SER A 17 2.83 3.70 13.67
C SER A 17 2.80 3.77 12.13
N ASP A 18 2.77 4.98 11.57
CA ASP A 18 2.87 5.18 10.12
C ASP A 18 4.17 4.57 9.55
N GLU A 19 5.28 4.61 10.30
CA GLU A 19 6.55 4.01 9.87
C GLU A 19 6.48 2.48 9.87
N GLU A 20 5.93 1.85 10.90
CA GLU A 20 5.76 0.39 10.95
C GLU A 20 4.83 -0.12 9.85
N VAL A 21 3.79 0.65 9.50
CA VAL A 21 2.92 0.37 8.34
C VAL A 21 3.73 0.47 7.04
N TYR A 22 4.55 1.51 6.89
CA TYR A 22 5.43 1.68 5.73
C TYR A 22 6.41 0.51 5.57
N GLU A 23 7.13 0.14 6.63
CA GLU A 23 8.05 -0.99 6.61
C GLU A 23 7.35 -2.31 6.29
N SER A 24 6.14 -2.50 6.82
CA SER A 24 5.31 -3.68 6.51
C SER A 24 4.96 -3.72 5.02
N LEU A 25 4.57 -2.58 4.43
CA LEU A 25 4.30 -2.47 3.01
C LEU A 25 5.55 -2.75 2.16
N VAL A 26 6.72 -2.23 2.56
CA VAL A 26 8.01 -2.52 1.91
C VAL A 26 8.29 -4.03 1.94
N ARG A 27 8.18 -4.70 3.09
CA ARG A 27 8.42 -6.16 3.19
C ARG A 27 7.44 -6.98 2.36
N ALA A 28 6.17 -6.58 2.32
CA ALA A 28 5.14 -7.27 1.53
C ALA A 28 5.44 -7.19 0.04
N THR A 29 5.92 -6.03 -0.42
CA THR A 29 6.04 -5.72 -1.85
C THR A 29 7.43 -5.93 -2.41
N ALA A 30 8.51 -5.89 -1.61
CA ALA A 30 9.89 -6.01 -2.09
C ALA A 30 10.14 -7.22 -3.02
N PRO A 31 9.58 -8.42 -2.77
CA PRO A 31 9.78 -9.58 -3.65
C PRO A 31 8.99 -9.54 -4.96
N LEU A 32 8.12 -8.55 -5.19
CA LEU A 32 7.23 -8.46 -6.36
C LEU A 32 7.94 -7.87 -7.59
N THR A 33 9.07 -8.47 -7.99
CA THR A 33 9.95 -7.95 -9.05
C THR A 33 9.21 -7.59 -10.35
N ARG A 34 8.38 -8.51 -10.86
CA ARG A 34 7.56 -8.29 -12.07
C ARG A 34 6.63 -7.07 -11.96
N ALA A 35 6.03 -6.84 -10.79
CA ALA A 35 5.15 -5.69 -10.58
C ALA A 35 5.97 -4.40 -10.48
N TRP A 36 7.11 -4.43 -9.78
CA TRP A 36 8.01 -3.29 -9.67
C TRP A 36 8.56 -2.86 -11.02
N GLU A 37 9.01 -3.79 -11.85
CA GLU A 37 9.50 -3.49 -13.21
C GLU A 37 8.45 -2.78 -14.06
N LYS A 38 7.17 -3.16 -13.93
CA LYS A 38 6.07 -2.50 -14.65
C LYS A 38 5.81 -1.10 -14.11
N LEU A 39 5.77 -0.93 -12.78
CA LEU A 39 5.53 0.36 -12.14
C LEU A 39 6.65 1.35 -12.38
N GLN A 40 7.91 0.91 -12.36
CA GLN A 40 9.08 1.75 -12.59
C GLN A 40 9.20 2.28 -14.03
N LYS A 41 8.61 1.56 -15.00
CA LYS A 41 8.55 1.99 -16.40
C LYS A 41 7.33 2.85 -16.72
N ALA A 42 6.43 3.07 -15.76
CA ALA A 42 5.22 3.85 -15.99
C ALA A 42 5.51 5.35 -15.86
N ASP A 43 5.06 6.14 -16.84
CA ASP A 43 5.13 7.60 -16.77
C ASP A 43 4.09 8.18 -15.81
N ARG A 44 2.97 7.47 -15.63
CA ARG A 44 1.86 7.86 -14.76
C ARG A 44 1.28 6.67 -14.04
N ILE A 45 1.01 6.84 -12.74
CA ILE A 45 0.34 5.85 -11.89
C ILE A 45 -0.90 6.50 -11.28
N VAL A 46 -2.07 5.92 -11.55
CA VAL A 46 -3.35 6.36 -10.96
C VAL A 46 -3.69 5.46 -9.78
N LEU A 47 -4.02 6.05 -8.64
CA LEU A 47 -4.39 5.35 -7.42
C LEU A 47 -5.88 5.53 -7.13
N LYS A 48 -6.54 4.46 -6.71
CA LYS A 48 -7.92 4.48 -6.22
C LYS A 48 -7.97 3.80 -4.86
N PHE A 49 -8.30 4.58 -3.82
CA PHE A 49 -8.54 4.05 -2.49
C PHE A 49 -10.04 3.85 -2.29
N ASN A 50 -10.43 2.68 -1.75
CA ASN A 50 -11.83 2.40 -1.41
C ASN A 50 -12.14 3.01 -0.04
N MET A 51 -12.16 4.35 0.01
CA MET A 51 -12.44 5.20 1.17
C MET A 51 -13.59 6.15 0.81
N ALA A 52 -14.81 5.62 0.75
CA ALA A 52 -15.96 6.27 0.11
C ALA A 52 -17.14 6.50 1.07
N HIS A 53 -17.03 6.10 2.34
CA HIS A 53 -18.12 6.29 3.28
C HIS A 53 -18.31 7.79 3.58
N THR A 54 -19.54 8.30 3.45
CA THR A 54 -19.85 9.72 3.67
C THR A 54 -19.67 10.14 5.13
N LYS A 55 -19.97 9.22 6.05
CA LYS A 55 -19.66 9.35 7.47
C LYS A 55 -18.31 8.70 7.76
N ILE A 56 -17.28 9.50 8.01
CA ILE A 56 -15.96 8.98 8.38
C ILE A 56 -16.03 8.49 9.83
N LEU A 57 -15.86 7.19 10.02
CA LEU A 57 -15.79 6.56 11.33
C LEU A 57 -14.36 6.14 11.63
N ASN A 58 -13.95 6.31 12.89
CA ASN A 58 -12.66 5.88 13.37
C ASN A 58 -12.82 4.86 14.50
N PHE A 59 -12.00 3.82 14.48
CA PHE A 59 -11.87 2.83 15.54
C PHE A 59 -10.39 2.72 15.93
N GLU A 60 -10.07 2.93 17.20
CA GLU A 60 -8.68 2.94 17.72
C GLU A 60 -7.71 3.80 16.88
N GLY A 61 -8.17 4.99 16.46
CA GLY A 61 -7.37 5.92 15.66
C GLY A 61 -7.27 5.59 14.17
N ARG A 62 -7.86 4.47 13.72
CA ARG A 62 -7.89 4.06 12.31
C ARG A 62 -9.22 4.36 11.67
N ARG A 63 -9.22 4.75 10.39
CA ARG A 63 -10.45 4.86 9.62
C ARG A 63 -11.05 3.46 9.43
N GLN A 64 -12.34 3.30 9.75
CA GLN A 64 -13.04 2.04 9.59
C GLN A 64 -13.58 1.89 8.16
N GLU A 65 -12.68 1.67 7.22
CA GLU A 65 -12.97 1.38 5.81
C GLU A 65 -12.03 0.29 5.26
N LEU A 66 -12.12 -0.03 3.97
CA LEU A 66 -11.24 -1.03 3.34
C LEU A 66 -9.76 -0.58 3.29
N VAL A 67 -9.52 0.73 3.35
CA VAL A 67 -8.19 1.34 3.40
C VAL A 67 -8.22 2.47 4.41
N ASP A 68 -7.14 2.65 5.17
CA ASP A 68 -6.99 3.76 6.11
C ASP A 68 -5.95 4.79 5.63
N ASP A 69 -5.93 5.94 6.30
CA ASP A 69 -5.07 7.06 5.93
C ASP A 69 -3.56 6.72 6.00
N ALA A 70 -3.13 5.86 6.93
CA ALA A 70 -1.73 5.46 7.04
C ALA A 70 -1.30 4.57 5.87
N THR A 71 -2.14 3.61 5.46
CA THR A 71 -1.88 2.78 4.29
C THR A 71 -1.76 3.66 3.04
N CYS A 72 -2.65 4.65 2.88
CA CYS A 72 -2.58 5.62 1.78
C CYS A 72 -1.26 6.38 1.76
N ARG A 73 -0.82 6.91 2.91
CA ARG A 73 0.46 7.62 3.04
C ARG A 73 1.64 6.70 2.73
N ALA A 74 1.65 5.47 3.25
CA ALA A 74 2.68 4.49 2.99
C ALA A 74 2.79 4.13 1.49
N VAL A 75 1.66 3.90 0.81
CA VAL A 75 1.62 3.63 -0.64
C VAL A 75 2.16 4.80 -1.44
N LEU A 76 1.73 6.03 -1.12
CA LEU A 76 2.21 7.23 -1.80
C LEU A 76 3.71 7.45 -1.60
N ARG A 77 4.21 7.29 -0.37
CA ARG A 77 5.65 7.36 -0.06
C ARG A 77 6.43 6.31 -0.85
N LEU A 78 6.00 5.05 -0.80
CA LEU A 78 6.68 3.95 -1.47
C LEU A 78 6.79 4.16 -2.98
N LEU A 79 5.71 4.61 -3.63
CA LEU A 79 5.71 4.86 -5.06
C LEU A 79 6.60 6.04 -5.43
N ARG A 80 6.61 7.12 -4.63
CA ARG A 80 7.52 8.26 -4.83
C ARG A 80 8.98 7.89 -4.65
N GLU A 81 9.30 6.99 -3.71
CA GLU A 81 10.68 6.54 -3.49
C GLU A 81 11.16 5.57 -4.57
N ARG A 82 10.26 4.78 -5.18
CA ARG A 82 10.64 3.71 -6.11
C ARG A 82 10.42 4.01 -7.58
N THR A 83 9.67 5.06 -7.92
CA THR A 83 9.29 5.37 -9.30
C THR A 83 9.45 6.85 -9.60
N SER A 84 9.53 7.21 -10.88
CA SER A 84 9.56 8.59 -11.37
C SER A 84 8.23 9.06 -11.97
N ALA A 85 7.14 8.30 -11.76
CA ALA A 85 5.83 8.58 -12.33
C ALA A 85 5.21 9.86 -11.75
N VAL A 86 4.48 10.62 -12.58
CA VAL A 86 3.85 11.92 -12.22
C VAL A 86 2.35 12.01 -12.54
#